data_AF-A0A523R0M7-F1
#
_entry.id   AF-A0A523R0M7-F1
#
_cell.length_a   1.000
_cell.length_b   1.000
_cell.length_c   1.000
_cell.angle_alpha   90.00
_cell.angle_beta   90.00
_cell.angle_gamma   90.00
#
_symmetry.space_group_name_H-M   'P 1'
#
loop_
_entity.id
_entity.type
_entity.pdbx_description
1 polymer ?
#
loop_
_entity_poly.entity_id
_entity_poly.type
_entity_poly.pdbx_seq_one_letter_code
_entity_poly.pdbx_strand_id
1 'polypeptide(L)'
;MNTSAVRVDKTINAFYRKIVSDGQQVGIVTRFAGGQACLEYGIAEFTKDLDLIVAVNDANRLLNLLETRQFQGVSCSYRIGHGSPLASPWLDGGWTSHFVFPTGDPFLEPSIDVFAIPPRVLTPIENEPPGLLASLNTIAEMKKTRRLKDWGFVTSLGLKMLKNGDPHGLLHIFDADLLAEFVRSYNISGDLFSKRPVLALAKEKHPLLFRAVQTEIDFWSRLDRKRLQIYKNAWAGYFREVRKIPGLESESLRKQHAVQMDVAKEFLPLFPLQTYGIKRFFDEVRGLVMAGLSRELVKYLPNTSALERHLEQMS
;
A
#
# COMPACT_ATOMS: atom_id res chain seq x y z
N MET A 1 28.46 11.71 5.59
CA MET A 1 27.44 11.39 4.56
C MET A 1 27.89 12.00 3.24
N ASN A 2 27.79 11.26 2.14
CA ASN A 2 28.27 11.70 0.82
C ASN A 2 27.36 12.84 0.29
N THR A 3 27.92 14.03 0.08
CA THR A 3 27.18 15.25 -0.30
C THR A 3 26.46 15.11 -1.65
N SER A 4 26.94 14.24 -2.54
CA SER A 4 26.30 13.90 -3.81
C SER A 4 24.98 13.14 -3.62
N ALA A 5 24.96 12.12 -2.75
CA ALA A 5 23.77 11.32 -2.47
C ALA A 5 22.64 12.14 -1.85
N VAL A 6 22.97 13.06 -0.93
CA VAL A 6 21.99 13.97 -0.31
C VAL A 6 21.40 14.95 -1.33
N ARG A 7 22.19 15.40 -2.31
CA ARG A 7 21.73 16.35 -3.34
C ARG A 7 20.80 15.68 -4.35
N VAL A 8 21.14 14.45 -4.76
CA VAL A 8 20.33 13.61 -5.66
C VAL A 8 18.94 13.37 -5.08
N ASP A 9 18.87 13.00 -3.80
CA ASP A 9 17.62 12.71 -3.11
C ASP A 9 16.68 13.93 -3.07
N LYS A 10 17.23 15.14 -2.83
CA LYS A 10 16.44 16.37 -2.88
C LYS A 10 15.85 16.65 -4.26
N THR A 11 16.59 16.37 -5.34
CA THR A 11 16.11 16.59 -6.71
C THR A 11 14.98 15.62 -7.09
N ILE A 12 15.11 14.34 -6.74
CA ILE A 12 14.06 13.33 -7.00
C ILE A 12 12.79 13.66 -6.19
N ASN A 13 12.94 13.99 -4.91
CA ASN A 13 11.79 14.37 -4.08
C ASN A 13 11.07 15.63 -4.59
N ALA A 14 11.81 16.64 -5.05
CA ALA A 14 11.22 17.82 -5.67
C ALA A 14 10.45 17.47 -6.95
N PHE A 15 10.98 16.55 -7.76
CA PHE A 15 10.31 16.04 -8.95
C PHE A 15 9.00 15.30 -8.60
N TYR A 16 9.01 14.41 -7.61
CA TYR A 16 7.82 13.72 -7.13
C TYR A 16 6.73 14.68 -6.62
N ARG A 17 7.13 15.70 -5.84
CA ARG A 17 6.19 16.74 -5.37
C ARG A 17 5.57 17.51 -6.52
N LYS A 18 6.36 17.81 -7.55
CA LYS A 18 5.86 18.49 -8.75
C LYS A 18 4.81 17.64 -9.47
N ILE A 19 5.02 16.33 -9.64
CA ILE A 19 4.03 15.43 -10.28
C ILE A 19 2.69 15.51 -9.55
N VAL A 20 2.68 15.34 -8.23
CA VAL A 20 1.43 15.36 -7.44
C VAL A 20 0.77 16.74 -7.46
N SER A 21 1.55 17.80 -7.26
CA SER A 21 1.04 19.18 -7.31
C SER A 21 0.42 19.51 -8.67
N ASP A 22 1.10 19.19 -9.77
CA ASP A 22 0.58 19.43 -11.11
C ASP A 22 -0.69 18.62 -11.37
N GLY A 23 -0.74 17.37 -10.90
CA GLY A 23 -1.93 16.52 -11.01
C GLY A 23 -3.12 17.12 -10.28
N GLN A 24 -2.92 17.55 -9.04
CA GLN A 24 -3.96 18.19 -8.23
C GLN A 24 -4.43 19.51 -8.86
N GLN A 25 -3.53 20.30 -9.45
CA GLN A 25 -3.89 21.54 -10.16
C GLN A 25 -4.80 21.30 -11.37
N VAL A 26 -4.64 20.16 -12.07
CA VAL A 26 -5.53 19.78 -13.17
C VAL A 26 -6.71 18.93 -12.70
N GLY A 27 -6.93 18.80 -11.39
CA GLY A 27 -8.09 18.15 -10.78
C GLY A 27 -8.01 16.63 -10.67
N ILE A 28 -6.82 16.04 -10.67
CA ILE A 28 -6.59 14.61 -10.39
C ILE A 28 -6.57 14.43 -8.87
N VAL A 29 -7.42 13.54 -8.35
CA VAL A 29 -7.38 13.13 -6.95
C VAL A 29 -6.24 12.13 -6.79
N THR A 30 -5.07 12.63 -6.37
CA THR A 30 -3.88 11.80 -6.10
C THR A 30 -3.11 12.31 -4.90
N ARG A 31 -2.47 11.40 -4.16
CA ARG A 31 -1.69 11.71 -2.95
C ARG A 31 -0.44 10.85 -2.85
N PHE A 32 0.56 11.36 -2.14
CA PHE A 32 1.68 10.56 -1.67
C PHE A 32 1.20 9.48 -0.71
N ALA A 33 1.75 8.29 -0.90
CA ALA A 33 1.50 7.14 -0.06
C ALA A 33 2.82 6.45 0.33
N GLY A 34 2.72 5.29 0.98
CA GLY A 34 3.84 4.39 1.24
C GLY A 34 5.07 5.03 1.85
N GLY A 35 6.24 4.84 1.23
CA GLY A 35 7.52 5.37 1.74
C GLY A 35 7.60 6.90 1.76
N GLN A 36 7.12 7.54 0.69
CA GLN A 36 7.15 9.01 0.56
C GLN A 36 6.29 9.68 1.63
N ALA A 37 5.10 9.16 1.89
CA ALA A 37 4.26 9.67 2.96
C ALA A 37 4.93 9.52 4.34
N CYS A 38 5.62 8.40 4.60
CA CYS A 38 6.39 8.24 5.84
C CYS A 38 7.51 9.27 5.99
N LEU A 39 8.20 9.64 4.89
CA LEU A 39 9.21 10.70 4.90
C LEU A 39 8.58 12.06 5.26
N GLU A 40 7.47 12.41 4.60
CA GLU A 40 6.76 13.69 4.82
C GLU A 40 6.14 13.78 6.23
N TYR A 41 5.73 12.64 6.80
CA TYR A 41 5.31 12.56 8.19
C TYR A 41 6.48 12.50 9.18
N GLY A 42 7.74 12.54 8.76
CA GLY A 42 8.91 12.48 9.64
C GLY A 42 9.07 11.14 10.36
N ILE A 43 8.57 10.05 9.76
CA ILE A 43 8.66 8.67 10.26
C ILE A 43 9.85 7.93 9.63
N ALA A 44 10.18 8.26 8.38
CA ALA A 44 11.33 7.70 7.66
C ALA A 44 12.33 8.82 7.31
N GLU A 45 13.60 8.46 7.17
CA GLU A 45 14.66 9.38 6.76
C GLU A 45 14.87 9.41 5.24
N PHE A 46 14.47 8.33 4.55
CA PHE A 46 14.74 8.15 3.13
C PHE A 46 13.75 7.18 2.47
N THR A 47 13.44 7.44 1.20
CA THR A 47 12.74 6.52 0.29
C THR A 47 13.28 6.70 -1.13
N LYS A 48 13.26 5.63 -1.94
CA LYS A 48 13.67 5.69 -3.36
C LYS A 48 12.49 5.84 -4.30
N ASP A 49 11.41 5.17 -3.96
CA ASP A 49 10.24 5.03 -4.81
C ASP A 49 9.15 6.01 -4.37
N LEU A 50 8.40 6.49 -5.36
CA LEU A 50 7.18 7.24 -5.15
C LEU A 50 5.98 6.27 -5.21
N ASP A 51 5.39 5.99 -4.06
CA ASP A 51 4.07 5.35 -3.99
C ASP A 51 2.99 6.44 -4.17
N LEU A 52 2.17 6.33 -5.22
CA LEU A 52 1.02 7.19 -5.48
C LEU A 52 -0.28 6.41 -5.32
N ILE A 53 -1.15 6.97 -4.49
CA ILE A 53 -2.57 6.60 -4.50
C ILE A 53 -3.33 7.59 -5.41
N VAL A 54 -4.21 7.08 -6.27
CA VAL A 54 -5.02 7.88 -7.20
C VAL A 54 -6.46 7.42 -7.18
N ALA A 55 -7.42 8.32 -7.37
CA ALA A 55 -8.81 7.91 -7.59
C ALA A 55 -8.91 7.00 -8.82
N VAL A 56 -9.73 5.94 -8.73
CA VAL A 56 -9.85 4.93 -9.79
C VAL A 56 -10.18 5.58 -11.15
N ASN A 57 -11.07 6.57 -11.14
CA ASN A 57 -11.54 7.26 -12.34
C ASN A 57 -10.54 8.25 -12.94
N ASP A 58 -9.46 8.56 -12.23
CA ASP A 58 -8.42 9.50 -12.68
C ASP A 58 -7.21 8.84 -13.34
N ALA A 59 -7.20 7.50 -13.46
CA ALA A 59 -6.09 6.73 -14.03
C ALA A 59 -5.61 7.27 -15.40
N ASN A 60 -6.55 7.50 -16.34
CA ASN A 60 -6.22 8.01 -17.67
C ASN A 60 -5.67 9.45 -17.65
N ARG A 61 -6.18 10.29 -16.74
CA ARG A 61 -5.71 11.68 -16.59
C ARG A 61 -4.29 11.69 -16.02
N LEU A 62 -4.00 10.80 -15.06
CA LEU A 62 -2.66 10.60 -14.54
C LEU A 62 -1.70 10.06 -15.61
N LEU A 63 -2.14 9.12 -16.46
CA LEU A 63 -1.32 8.65 -17.58
C LEU A 63 -0.93 9.80 -18.53
N ASN A 64 -1.91 10.64 -18.90
CA ASN A 64 -1.67 11.81 -19.75
C ASN A 64 -0.69 12.80 -19.10
N LEU A 65 -0.79 12.99 -17.78
CA LEU A 65 0.17 13.81 -17.04
C LEU A 65 1.58 13.22 -17.14
N LEU A 66 1.74 11.93 -16.81
CA LEU A 66 3.04 11.24 -16.81
C LEU A 66 3.70 11.23 -18.19
N GLU A 67 2.93 11.11 -19.28
CA GLU A 67 3.43 11.17 -20.66
C GLU A 67 4.16 12.49 -20.96
N THR A 68 3.70 13.60 -20.37
CA THR A 68 4.30 14.93 -20.56
C THR A 68 5.43 15.23 -19.59
N ARG A 69 5.75 14.33 -18.66
CA ARG A 69 6.76 14.55 -17.62
C ARG A 69 8.10 14.00 -18.07
N GLN A 70 9.14 14.77 -17.78
CA GLN A 70 10.52 14.37 -17.97
C GLN A 70 11.32 14.61 -16.70
N PHE A 71 12.28 13.74 -16.45
CA PHE A 71 13.27 13.90 -15.40
C PHE A 71 14.65 13.94 -16.05
N GLN A 72 15.36 15.07 -15.92
CA GLN A 72 16.68 15.26 -16.55
C GLN A 72 16.69 14.98 -18.07
N GLY A 73 15.60 15.34 -18.76
CA GLY A 73 15.44 15.11 -20.21
C GLY A 73 14.97 13.70 -20.58
N VAL A 74 14.83 12.79 -19.62
CA VAL A 74 14.35 11.42 -19.84
C VAL A 74 12.84 11.36 -19.62
N SER A 75 12.12 10.73 -20.55
CA SER A 75 10.67 10.57 -20.49
C SER A 75 10.24 9.39 -19.62
N CYS A 76 9.02 9.45 -19.08
CA CYS A 76 8.43 8.36 -18.32
C CYS A 76 8.23 7.11 -19.20
N SER A 77 8.46 5.93 -18.65
CA SER A 77 8.18 4.63 -19.27
C SER A 77 7.57 3.68 -18.25
N TYR A 78 6.80 2.70 -18.72
CA TYR A 78 6.42 1.59 -17.85
C TYR A 78 7.64 0.77 -17.49
N ARG A 79 7.65 0.22 -16.27
CA ARG A 79 8.51 -0.90 -15.95
C ARG A 79 7.89 -2.16 -16.57
N ILE A 80 8.28 -2.47 -17.80
CA ILE A 80 7.63 -3.51 -18.61
C ILE A 80 7.70 -4.86 -17.90
N GLY A 81 6.56 -5.55 -17.91
CA GLY A 81 6.43 -6.80 -17.20
C GLY A 81 6.54 -6.62 -15.69
N HIS A 82 5.91 -5.58 -15.13
CA HIS A 82 5.63 -5.46 -13.71
C HIS A 82 4.24 -4.83 -13.53
N GLY A 83 3.39 -5.44 -12.71
CA GLY A 83 2.04 -4.93 -12.42
C GLY A 83 1.08 -4.98 -13.60
N SER A 84 0.23 -3.96 -13.70
CA SER A 84 -0.88 -3.82 -14.66
C SER A 84 -0.79 -2.50 -15.44
N PRO A 85 -1.49 -2.36 -16.59
CA PRO A 85 -1.68 -1.06 -17.21
C PRO A 85 -2.36 -0.08 -16.24
N LEU A 86 -2.03 1.21 -16.33
CA LEU A 86 -2.69 2.25 -15.53
C LEU A 86 -4.09 2.53 -16.07
N ALA A 87 -5.04 1.68 -15.70
CA ALA A 87 -6.43 1.76 -16.13
C ALA A 87 -7.37 1.29 -15.02
N SER A 88 -8.51 1.97 -14.93
CA SER A 88 -9.49 1.82 -13.85
C SER A 88 -9.88 0.37 -13.55
N PRO A 89 -10.20 -0.51 -14.54
CA PRO A 89 -10.63 -1.87 -14.24
C PRO A 89 -9.62 -2.72 -13.45
N TRP A 90 -8.32 -2.54 -13.67
CA TRP A 90 -7.29 -3.28 -12.93
C TRP A 90 -6.89 -2.57 -11.63
N LEU A 91 -6.85 -1.23 -11.60
CA LEU A 91 -6.58 -0.51 -10.35
C LEU A 91 -7.67 -0.76 -9.32
N ASP A 92 -8.93 -0.86 -9.76
CA ASP A 92 -10.07 -1.23 -8.93
C ASP A 92 -9.92 -2.65 -8.37
N GLY A 93 -9.36 -3.58 -9.15
CA GLY A 93 -8.97 -4.91 -8.68
C GLY A 93 -7.75 -4.97 -7.76
N GLY A 94 -7.23 -3.82 -7.33
CA GLY A 94 -6.08 -3.72 -6.43
C GLY A 94 -4.74 -4.04 -7.09
N TRP A 95 -4.67 -4.00 -8.43
CA TRP A 95 -3.40 -4.03 -9.14
C TRP A 95 -2.64 -2.71 -8.99
N THR A 96 -1.32 -2.78 -9.16
CA THR A 96 -0.41 -1.63 -9.20
C THR A 96 0.11 -1.43 -10.62
N SER A 97 0.40 -0.20 -11.01
CA SER A 97 1.10 0.15 -12.24
C SER A 97 2.46 0.75 -11.90
N HIS A 98 3.51 0.31 -12.59
CA HIS A 98 4.88 0.69 -12.27
C HIS A 98 5.50 1.46 -13.41
N PHE A 99 6.11 2.60 -13.07
CA PHE A 99 6.76 3.50 -14.01
C PHE A 99 8.18 3.82 -13.56
N VAL A 100 9.02 4.14 -14.52
CA VAL A 100 10.41 4.55 -14.33
C VAL A 100 10.75 5.72 -15.24
N PHE A 101 11.78 6.47 -14.84
CA PHE A 101 12.44 7.46 -15.68
C PHE A 101 13.88 6.96 -15.92
N PRO A 102 14.15 6.19 -16.99
CA PRO A 102 15.37 5.40 -17.15
C PRO A 102 16.59 6.28 -17.45
N THR A 103 17.20 6.86 -16.41
CA THR A 103 18.36 7.76 -16.52
C THR A 103 19.67 7.06 -16.89
N GLY A 104 19.67 5.72 -16.91
CA GLY A 104 20.87 4.90 -17.11
C GLY A 104 21.69 4.69 -15.83
N ASP A 105 21.40 5.43 -14.76
CA ASP A 105 21.96 5.21 -13.42
C ASP A 105 20.86 4.71 -12.47
N PRO A 106 20.90 3.43 -12.02
CA PRO A 106 19.90 2.88 -11.09
C PRO A 106 19.77 3.63 -9.76
N PHE A 107 20.77 4.43 -9.36
CA PHE A 107 20.69 5.26 -8.16
C PHE A 107 20.01 6.61 -8.40
N LEU A 108 19.85 7.00 -9.67
CA LEU A 108 19.22 8.23 -10.14
C LEU A 108 17.96 7.95 -10.97
N GLU A 109 17.36 6.77 -10.86
CA GLU A 109 16.16 6.38 -11.61
C GLU A 109 14.90 6.62 -10.73
N PRO A 110 14.18 7.74 -10.92
CA PRO A 110 12.88 7.90 -10.28
C PRO A 110 11.95 6.76 -10.70
N SER A 111 11.30 6.15 -9.70
CA SER A 111 10.33 5.08 -9.87
C SER A 111 9.00 5.50 -9.25
N ILE A 112 7.90 5.21 -9.94
CA ILE A 112 6.55 5.54 -9.48
C ILE A 112 5.70 4.27 -9.48
N ASP A 113 5.16 3.93 -8.32
CA ASP A 113 4.22 2.85 -8.12
C ASP A 113 2.83 3.45 -7.89
N VAL A 114 1.90 3.22 -8.81
CA VAL A 114 0.54 3.77 -8.76
C VAL A 114 -0.46 2.69 -8.41
N PHE A 115 -1.38 2.99 -7.51
CA PHE A 115 -2.51 2.15 -7.15
C PHE A 115 -3.72 3.03 -6.81
N ALA A 116 -4.93 2.46 -6.87
CA ALA A 116 -6.13 3.18 -6.45
C ALA A 116 -6.71 2.64 -5.15
N ILE A 117 -6.87 1.32 -5.07
CA ILE A 117 -7.41 0.65 -3.89
C ILE A 117 -6.37 -0.33 -3.36
N PRO A 118 -5.54 0.06 -2.38
CA PRO A 118 -4.69 -0.89 -1.69
C PRO A 118 -5.58 -1.97 -1.07
N PRO A 119 -5.37 -3.29 -1.30
CA PRO A 119 -6.26 -4.36 -0.81
C PRO A 119 -6.31 -4.55 0.73
N ARG A 120 -5.81 -3.59 1.48
CA ARG A 120 -5.70 -3.56 2.95
C ARG A 120 -6.26 -2.27 3.55
N VAL A 121 -6.65 -1.32 2.71
CA VAL A 121 -7.19 -0.02 3.11
C VAL A 121 -8.69 -0.05 2.89
N LEU A 122 -9.45 0.35 3.91
CA LEU A 122 -10.92 0.33 3.85
C LEU A 122 -11.51 1.61 3.26
N THR A 123 -10.76 2.71 3.32
CA THR A 123 -11.23 4.04 2.94
C THR A 123 -10.71 4.38 1.55
N PRO A 124 -11.59 4.52 0.54
CA PRO A 124 -11.20 5.07 -0.76
C PRO A 124 -10.60 6.46 -0.60
N ILE A 125 -9.63 6.79 -1.46
CA ILE A 125 -8.87 8.02 -1.38
C ILE A 125 -9.77 9.26 -1.56
N GLU A 126 -10.83 9.12 -2.34
CA GLU A 126 -11.84 10.15 -2.60
C GLU A 126 -12.58 10.60 -1.34
N ASN A 127 -12.65 9.73 -0.32
CA ASN A 127 -13.32 10.01 0.94
C ASN A 127 -12.39 10.61 1.99
N GLU A 128 -11.08 10.68 1.72
CA GLU A 128 -10.15 11.35 2.64
C GLU A 128 -10.13 12.87 2.43
N PRO A 129 -9.80 13.66 3.46
CA PRO A 129 -9.59 15.10 3.33
C PRO A 129 -8.60 15.46 2.21
N PRO A 130 -8.83 16.56 1.48
CA PRO A 130 -7.88 17.02 0.45
C PRO A 130 -6.50 17.29 1.06
N GLY A 131 -5.44 17.01 0.30
CA GLY A 131 -4.07 17.19 0.77
C GLY A 131 -3.04 16.47 -0.09
N LEU A 132 -1.76 16.73 0.19
CA LEU A 132 -0.64 16.12 -0.52
C LEU A 132 -0.43 14.64 -0.12
N LEU A 133 -0.77 14.28 1.12
CA LEU A 133 -0.48 12.98 1.72
C LEU A 133 -1.78 12.21 1.94
N ALA A 134 -1.78 10.90 1.66
CA ALA A 134 -2.84 10.03 2.15
C ALA A 134 -2.81 9.97 3.69
N SER A 135 -3.97 9.78 4.31
CA SER A 135 -4.12 9.89 5.76
C SER A 135 -3.17 8.96 6.54
N LEU A 136 -2.80 9.35 7.77
CA LEU A 136 -1.97 8.51 8.65
C LEU A 136 -2.55 7.09 8.83
N ASN A 137 -3.89 6.98 8.91
CA ASN A 137 -4.58 5.68 8.99
C ASN A 137 -4.33 4.83 7.74
N THR A 138 -4.52 5.41 6.56
CA THR A 138 -4.30 4.73 5.27
C THR A 138 -2.86 4.28 5.13
N ILE A 139 -1.88 5.13 5.47
CA ILE A 139 -0.47 4.72 5.43
C ILE A 139 -0.19 3.58 6.42
N ALA A 140 -0.75 3.64 7.64
CA ALA A 140 -0.56 2.60 8.64
C ALA A 140 -1.14 1.26 8.17
N GLU A 141 -2.34 1.25 7.59
CA GLU A 141 -2.96 0.06 6.98
C GLU A 141 -2.12 -0.50 5.82
N MET A 142 -1.63 0.36 4.94
CA MET A 142 -0.74 -0.01 3.85
C MET A 142 0.60 -0.59 4.32
N LYS A 143 1.09 -0.19 5.49
CA LYS A 143 2.36 -0.66 6.05
C LYS A 143 2.23 -1.95 6.87
N LYS A 144 1.02 -2.49 7.07
CA LYS A 144 0.79 -3.86 7.56
C LYS A 144 1.19 -4.88 6.47
N THR A 145 2.49 -5.07 6.28
CA THR A 145 3.09 -5.94 5.25
C THR A 145 3.81 -7.13 5.87
N ARG A 146 4.30 -8.04 5.02
CA ARG A 146 5.19 -9.14 5.45
C ARG A 146 6.61 -8.71 5.88
N ARG A 147 6.99 -7.43 5.74
CA ARG A 147 8.35 -6.96 6.02
C ARG A 147 8.47 -6.55 7.49
N LEU A 148 9.38 -7.19 8.23
CA LEU A 148 9.53 -6.95 9.67
C LEU A 148 9.78 -5.46 10.02
N LYS A 149 10.59 -4.76 9.22
CA LYS A 149 10.91 -3.34 9.44
C LYS A 149 9.71 -2.40 9.34
N ASP A 150 8.65 -2.78 8.61
CA ASP A 150 7.50 -1.89 8.40
C ASP A 150 6.65 -1.76 9.68
N TRP A 151 6.68 -2.75 10.58
CA TRP A 151 5.92 -2.74 11.83
C TRP A 151 6.31 -1.59 12.77
N GLY A 152 7.60 -1.22 12.79
CA GLY A 152 8.04 -0.01 13.50
C GLY A 152 7.41 1.26 12.93
N PHE A 153 7.27 1.36 11.60
CA PHE A 153 6.60 2.49 10.97
C PHE A 153 5.09 2.52 11.28
N VAL A 154 4.41 1.37 11.27
CA VAL A 154 2.99 1.26 11.65
C VAL A 154 2.79 1.80 13.07
N THR A 155 3.63 1.38 14.03
CA THR A 155 3.61 1.90 15.41
C THR A 155 3.83 3.41 15.46
N SER A 156 4.85 3.93 14.79
CA SER A 156 5.15 5.38 14.82
C SER A 156 4.03 6.22 14.18
N LEU A 157 3.37 5.72 13.13
CA LEU A 157 2.18 6.35 12.55
C LEU A 157 1.02 6.37 13.56
N GLY A 158 0.77 5.25 14.26
CA GLY A 158 -0.23 5.17 15.33
C GLY A 158 0.03 6.16 16.46
N LEU A 159 1.27 6.26 16.93
CA LEU A 159 1.67 7.25 17.96
C LEU A 159 1.45 8.68 17.49
N LYS A 160 1.72 8.97 16.21
CA LYS A 160 1.47 10.30 15.63
C LYS A 160 -0.03 10.63 15.55
N MET A 161 -0.88 9.65 15.24
CA MET A 161 -2.34 9.80 15.30
C MET A 161 -2.81 10.12 16.73
N LEU A 162 -2.31 9.40 17.73
CA LEU A 162 -2.61 9.67 19.14
C LEU A 162 -2.19 11.09 19.55
N LYS A 163 -0.97 11.51 19.17
CA LYS A 163 -0.49 12.87 19.42
C LYS A 163 -1.40 13.95 18.80
N ASN A 164 -2.05 13.63 17.69
CA ASN A 164 -3.01 14.51 17.02
C ASN A 164 -4.44 14.40 17.59
N GLY A 165 -4.64 13.64 18.67
CA GLY A 165 -5.94 13.46 19.33
C GLY A 165 -6.83 12.40 18.67
N ASP A 166 -6.32 11.59 17.74
CA ASP A 166 -7.10 10.52 17.09
C ASP A 166 -6.90 9.16 17.78
N PRO A 167 -7.89 8.65 18.55
CA PRO A 167 -7.78 7.39 19.27
C PRO A 167 -7.65 6.17 18.35
N HIS A 168 -7.96 6.28 17.05
CA HIS A 168 -7.72 5.19 16.09
C HIS A 168 -6.24 4.84 15.95
N GLY A 169 -5.33 5.69 16.41
CA GLY A 169 -3.91 5.37 16.53
C GLY A 169 -3.63 4.08 17.31
N LEU A 170 -4.49 3.72 18.28
CA LEU A 170 -4.40 2.47 19.04
C LEU A 170 -4.54 1.21 18.15
N LEU A 171 -5.16 1.30 16.98
CA LEU A 171 -5.26 0.18 16.02
C LEU A 171 -3.94 -0.11 15.31
N HIS A 172 -2.95 0.77 15.46
CA HIS A 172 -1.69 0.75 14.72
C HIS A 172 -0.45 0.67 15.62
N ILE A 173 -0.58 0.55 16.94
CA ILE A 173 0.57 0.34 17.84
C ILE A 173 0.85 -1.16 17.99
N PHE A 174 1.93 -1.65 17.38
CA PHE A 174 2.37 -3.05 17.42
C PHE A 174 3.57 -3.29 18.35
N ASP A 175 3.78 -2.36 19.28
CA ASP A 175 4.65 -2.53 20.45
C ASP A 175 3.77 -2.75 21.69
N ALA A 176 4.01 -3.83 22.43
CA ALA A 176 3.14 -4.25 23.52
C ALA A 176 3.19 -3.28 24.71
N ASP A 177 4.37 -2.76 25.03
CA ASP A 177 4.56 -1.88 26.19
C ASP A 177 3.95 -0.51 25.91
N LEU A 178 4.24 0.05 24.73
CA LEU A 178 3.60 1.29 24.28
C LEU A 178 2.09 1.13 24.20
N LEU A 179 1.59 -0.01 23.69
CA LEU A 179 0.15 -0.24 23.63
C LEU A 179 -0.49 -0.24 25.03
N ALA A 180 0.12 -0.93 25.99
CA ALA A 180 -0.34 -0.97 27.39
C ALA A 180 -0.27 0.40 28.08
N GLU A 181 0.69 1.23 27.72
CA GLU A 181 0.82 2.61 28.18
C GLU A 181 -0.32 3.47 27.63
N PHE A 182 -0.45 3.56 26.30
CA PHE A 182 -1.38 4.48 25.66
C PHE A 182 -2.84 4.08 25.81
N VAL A 183 -3.18 2.78 25.83
CA VAL A 183 -4.57 2.30 25.97
C VAL A 183 -5.25 2.83 27.25
N ARG A 184 -4.48 3.17 28.29
CA ARG A 184 -4.99 3.67 29.58
C ARG A 184 -5.27 5.17 29.57
N SER A 185 -4.63 5.90 28.68
CA SER A 185 -4.72 7.36 28.57
C SER A 185 -5.90 7.82 27.71
N TYR A 186 -6.60 6.89 27.06
CA TYR A 186 -7.70 7.18 26.15
C TYR A 186 -8.99 6.47 26.58
N ASN A 187 -10.13 7.13 26.39
CA ASN A 187 -11.42 6.48 26.50
C ASN A 187 -11.71 5.71 25.20
N ILE A 188 -11.61 4.38 25.26
CA ILE A 188 -11.68 3.52 24.09
C ILE A 188 -13.13 3.10 23.85
N SER A 189 -13.64 3.39 22.66
CA SER A 189 -14.98 2.96 22.25
C SER A 189 -15.04 1.44 22.08
N GLY A 190 -16.23 0.85 22.25
CA GLY A 190 -16.45 -0.58 22.02
C GLY A 190 -16.09 -1.03 20.60
N ASP A 191 -16.20 -0.14 19.61
CA ASP A 191 -15.83 -0.41 18.22
C ASP A 191 -14.33 -0.69 18.06
N LEU A 192 -13.46 0.05 18.76
CA LEU A 192 -12.02 -0.20 18.71
C LEU A 192 -11.65 -1.58 19.30
N PHE A 193 -12.29 -1.99 20.40
CA PHE A 193 -12.11 -3.35 20.95
C PHE A 193 -12.60 -4.43 19.99
N SER A 194 -13.71 -4.19 19.29
CA SER A 194 -14.24 -5.12 18.27
C SER A 194 -13.30 -5.27 17.08
N LYS A 195 -12.68 -4.18 16.64
CA LYS A 195 -11.69 -4.18 15.55
C LYS A 195 -10.38 -4.85 15.96
N ARG A 196 -9.91 -4.58 17.18
CA ARG A 196 -8.63 -5.07 17.71
C ARG A 196 -8.77 -5.64 19.14
N PRO A 197 -9.16 -6.91 19.29
CA PRO A 197 -9.42 -7.50 20.60
C PRO A 197 -8.22 -7.50 21.57
N VAL A 198 -6.98 -7.46 21.06
CA VAL A 198 -5.74 -7.30 21.86
C VAL A 198 -5.76 -6.07 22.77
N LEU A 199 -6.54 -5.03 22.44
CA LEU A 199 -6.67 -3.86 23.30
C LEU A 199 -7.20 -4.20 24.70
N ALA A 200 -8.01 -5.25 24.85
CA ALA A 200 -8.50 -5.70 26.16
C ALA A 200 -7.33 -6.17 27.04
N LEU A 201 -6.43 -7.00 26.49
CA LEU A 201 -5.22 -7.46 27.16
C LEU A 201 -4.33 -6.28 27.56
N ALA A 202 -4.21 -5.28 26.68
CA ALA A 202 -3.39 -4.09 26.94
C ALA A 202 -3.93 -3.28 28.12
N LYS A 203 -5.26 -3.07 28.15
CA LYS A 203 -5.93 -2.35 29.24
C LYS A 203 -5.67 -3.02 30.59
N GLU A 204 -5.76 -4.33 30.62
CA GLU A 204 -5.56 -5.17 31.82
C GLU A 204 -4.09 -5.41 32.18
N LYS A 205 -3.12 -5.01 31.33
CA LYS A 205 -1.70 -5.43 31.46
C LYS A 205 -1.56 -6.96 31.56
N HIS A 206 -2.36 -7.67 30.79
CA HIS A 206 -2.38 -9.13 30.84
C HIS A 206 -1.04 -9.72 30.37
N PRO A 207 -0.47 -10.75 31.03
CA PRO A 207 0.81 -11.35 30.65
C PRO A 207 0.89 -11.88 29.21
N LEU A 208 -0.26 -12.16 28.58
CA LEU A 208 -0.33 -12.61 27.19
C LEU A 208 -0.22 -11.48 26.15
N LEU A 209 -0.25 -10.21 26.55
CA LEU A 209 -0.29 -9.06 25.64
C LEU A 209 0.82 -9.13 24.58
N PHE A 210 2.06 -9.31 25.01
CA PHE A 210 3.20 -9.39 24.09
C PHE A 210 3.00 -10.48 23.03
N ARG A 211 2.64 -11.69 23.47
CA ARG A 211 2.42 -12.82 22.56
C ARG A 211 1.23 -12.59 21.63
N ALA A 212 0.17 -11.94 22.10
CA ALA A 212 -0.99 -11.62 21.30
C ALA A 212 -0.65 -10.59 20.22
N VAL A 213 0.09 -9.52 20.54
CA VAL A 213 0.57 -8.53 19.55
C VAL A 213 1.47 -9.19 18.49
N GLN A 214 2.40 -10.06 18.90
CA GLN A 214 3.24 -10.82 17.94
C GLN A 214 2.40 -11.74 17.04
N THR A 215 1.33 -12.30 17.58
CA THR A 215 0.40 -13.13 16.81
C THR A 215 -0.38 -12.29 15.77
N GLU A 216 -0.79 -11.07 16.11
CA GLU A 216 -1.40 -10.14 15.13
C GLU A 216 -0.42 -9.80 14.00
N ILE A 217 0.84 -9.52 14.33
CA ILE A 217 1.92 -9.25 13.35
C ILE A 217 2.06 -10.43 12.38
N ASP A 218 2.12 -11.66 12.90
CA ASP A 218 2.23 -12.86 12.06
C ASP A 218 0.99 -13.05 11.18
N PHE A 219 -0.21 -12.83 11.72
CA PHE A 219 -1.46 -12.88 10.97
C PHE A 219 -1.44 -11.95 9.76
N TRP A 220 -1.18 -10.66 9.98
CA TRP A 220 -1.14 -9.67 8.90
C TRP A 220 0.00 -9.92 7.91
N SER A 221 1.16 -10.37 8.40
CA SER A 221 2.30 -10.73 7.55
C SER A 221 1.99 -11.91 6.63
N ARG A 222 1.26 -12.92 7.12
CA ARG A 222 0.80 -14.07 6.33
C ARG A 222 -0.30 -13.68 5.36
N LEU A 223 -1.24 -12.83 5.78
CA LEU A 223 -2.28 -12.29 4.92
C LEU A 223 -1.67 -11.57 3.70
N ASP A 224 -0.71 -10.68 3.94
CA ASP A 224 -0.02 -9.97 2.86
C ASP A 224 0.83 -10.91 1.98
N ARG A 225 1.53 -11.89 2.57
CA ARG A 225 2.27 -12.90 1.81
C ARG A 225 1.37 -13.69 0.88
N LYS A 226 0.21 -14.15 1.38
CA LYS A 226 -0.76 -14.93 0.62
C LYS A 226 -1.40 -14.08 -0.48
N ARG A 227 -1.76 -12.82 -0.18
CA ARG A 227 -2.21 -11.85 -1.19
C ARG A 227 -1.19 -11.74 -2.34
N LEU A 228 0.07 -11.44 -2.01
CA LEU A 228 1.12 -11.31 -3.02
C LEU A 228 1.32 -12.59 -3.84
N GLN A 229 1.15 -13.77 -3.25
CA GLN A 229 1.19 -15.04 -3.98
C GLN A 229 0.04 -15.16 -4.99
N ILE A 230 -1.18 -14.80 -4.60
CA ILE A 230 -2.36 -14.82 -5.48
C ILE A 230 -2.14 -13.89 -6.67
N TYR A 231 -1.74 -12.62 -6.42
CA TYR A 231 -1.46 -11.65 -7.49
C TYR A 231 -0.31 -12.12 -8.39
N LYS A 232 0.79 -12.64 -7.81
CA LYS A 232 1.91 -13.17 -8.60
C LYS A 232 1.48 -14.30 -9.54
N ASN A 233 0.65 -15.21 -9.06
CA ASN A 233 0.16 -16.32 -9.87
C ASN A 233 -0.77 -15.82 -10.99
N ALA A 234 -1.69 -14.92 -10.67
CA ALA A 234 -2.60 -14.28 -11.64
C ALA A 234 -1.85 -13.48 -12.72
N TRP A 235 -0.72 -12.88 -12.36
CA TRP A 235 0.09 -12.04 -13.23
C TRP A 235 0.97 -12.80 -14.23
N ALA A 236 1.28 -14.07 -13.96
CA ALA A 236 2.30 -14.83 -14.70
C ALA A 236 1.97 -15.04 -16.19
N GLY A 237 0.68 -15.13 -16.54
CA GLY A 237 0.23 -15.23 -17.94
C GLY A 237 0.49 -13.93 -18.70
N TYR A 238 -0.08 -12.84 -18.21
CA TYR A 238 0.12 -11.48 -18.73
C TYR A 238 1.60 -11.13 -18.93
N PHE A 239 2.43 -11.34 -17.91
CA PHE A 239 3.87 -11.07 -17.97
C PHE A 239 4.57 -11.73 -19.16
N ARG A 240 4.25 -13.01 -19.38
CA ARG A 240 4.87 -13.82 -20.43
C ARG A 240 4.56 -13.25 -21.80
N GLU A 241 3.33 -12.82 -22.02
CA GLU A 241 2.90 -12.30 -23.31
C GLU A 241 3.45 -10.90 -23.57
N VAL A 242 3.44 -10.01 -22.57
CA VAL A 242 4.07 -8.68 -22.70
C VAL A 242 5.55 -8.79 -23.07
N ARG A 243 6.29 -9.71 -22.45
CA ARG A 243 7.73 -9.90 -22.73
C ARG A 243 8.06 -10.41 -24.13
N LYS A 244 7.10 -10.97 -24.86
CA LYS A 244 7.33 -11.43 -26.25
C LYS A 244 7.37 -10.28 -27.24
N ILE A 245 7.00 -9.06 -26.85
CA ILE A 245 6.83 -7.92 -27.74
C ILE A 245 8.17 -7.18 -27.87
N PRO A 246 8.89 -7.31 -29.01
CA PRO A 246 10.23 -6.75 -29.14
C PRO A 246 10.20 -5.23 -29.17
N GLY A 247 11.18 -4.58 -28.53
CA GLY A 247 11.37 -3.13 -28.60
C GLY A 247 10.37 -2.29 -27.79
N LEU A 248 9.41 -2.91 -27.07
CA LEU A 248 8.37 -2.19 -26.33
C LEU A 248 8.94 -1.18 -25.31
N GLU A 249 10.06 -1.51 -24.67
CA GLU A 249 10.78 -0.65 -23.71
C GLU A 249 11.22 0.69 -24.33
N SER A 250 11.45 0.73 -25.64
CA SER A 250 11.92 1.91 -26.39
C SER A 250 10.79 2.73 -27.01
N GLU A 251 9.55 2.25 -26.92
CA GLU A 251 8.37 2.94 -27.44
C GLU A 251 7.91 4.08 -26.52
N SER A 252 7.06 4.96 -27.04
CA SER A 252 6.43 6.02 -26.23
C SER A 252 5.54 5.42 -25.13
N LEU A 253 5.35 6.16 -24.02
CA LEU A 253 4.50 5.73 -22.91
C LEU A 253 3.08 5.35 -23.38
N ARG A 254 2.52 6.10 -24.34
CA ARG A 254 1.21 5.82 -24.93
C ARG A 254 1.17 4.50 -25.67
N LYS A 255 2.20 4.20 -26.48
CA LYS A 255 2.30 2.95 -27.22
C LYS A 255 2.51 1.77 -26.27
N GLN A 256 3.38 1.93 -25.27
CA GLN A 256 3.56 0.96 -24.18
C GLN A 256 2.23 0.67 -23.47
N HIS A 257 1.47 1.71 -23.14
CA HIS A 257 0.17 1.56 -22.49
C HIS A 257 -0.82 0.81 -23.37
N ALA A 258 -0.97 1.20 -24.64
CA ALA A 258 -1.91 0.57 -25.57
C ALA A 258 -1.62 -0.93 -25.73
N VAL A 259 -0.35 -1.29 -25.91
CA VAL A 259 0.07 -2.68 -26.02
C VAL A 259 -0.23 -3.45 -24.72
N GLN A 260 0.12 -2.89 -23.57
CA GLN A 260 -0.18 -3.52 -22.28
C GLN A 260 -1.68 -3.69 -22.04
N MET A 261 -2.50 -2.71 -22.43
CA MET A 261 -3.96 -2.80 -22.36
C MET A 261 -4.50 -3.96 -23.18
N ASP A 262 -4.00 -4.14 -24.41
CA ASP A 262 -4.47 -5.21 -25.29
C ASP A 262 -4.10 -6.60 -24.75
N VAL A 263 -2.87 -6.77 -24.25
CA VAL A 263 -2.47 -8.03 -23.60
C VAL A 263 -3.23 -8.25 -22.29
N ALA A 264 -3.46 -7.20 -21.50
CA ALA A 264 -4.13 -7.32 -20.20
C ALA A 264 -5.60 -7.77 -20.34
N LYS A 265 -6.32 -7.32 -21.38
CA LYS A 265 -7.70 -7.74 -21.64
C LYS A 265 -7.85 -9.26 -21.77
N GLU A 266 -6.84 -9.94 -22.31
CA GLU A 266 -6.86 -11.38 -22.53
C GLU A 266 -6.23 -12.16 -21.36
N PHE A 267 -5.15 -11.64 -20.78
CA PHE A 267 -4.30 -12.43 -19.87
C PHE A 267 -4.23 -11.95 -18.42
N LEU A 268 -4.78 -10.77 -18.09
CA LEU A 268 -4.71 -10.21 -16.74
C LEU A 268 -6.10 -10.13 -16.11
N PRO A 269 -6.42 -10.97 -15.10
CA PRO A 269 -7.73 -10.94 -14.47
C PRO A 269 -7.95 -9.63 -13.74
N LEU A 270 -9.18 -9.10 -13.80
CA LEU A 270 -9.55 -7.84 -13.16
C LEU A 270 -9.40 -7.93 -11.63
N PHE A 271 -10.00 -8.94 -10.99
CA PHE A 271 -10.09 -9.05 -9.52
C PHE A 271 -9.47 -10.37 -8.97
N PRO A 272 -8.14 -10.49 -8.84
CA PRO A 272 -7.47 -11.75 -8.47
C PRO A 272 -7.92 -12.35 -7.14
N LEU A 273 -8.17 -11.51 -6.13
CA LEU A 273 -8.61 -11.98 -4.81
C LEU A 273 -10.03 -12.54 -4.85
N GLN A 274 -10.93 -11.94 -5.63
CA GLN A 274 -12.29 -12.43 -5.79
C GLN A 274 -12.31 -13.74 -6.57
N THR A 275 -11.53 -13.83 -7.67
CA THR A 275 -11.35 -15.09 -8.41
C THR A 275 -10.79 -16.19 -7.52
N TYR A 276 -9.91 -15.87 -6.57
CA TYR A 276 -9.41 -16.82 -5.58
C TYR A 276 -10.46 -17.23 -4.53
N GLY A 277 -11.38 -16.31 -4.21
CA GLY A 277 -12.39 -16.42 -3.16
C GLY A 277 -11.94 -15.74 -1.87
N ILE A 278 -12.59 -14.63 -1.50
CA ILE A 278 -12.25 -13.82 -0.31
C ILE A 278 -12.34 -14.65 0.96
N LYS A 279 -13.45 -15.35 1.19
CA LYS A 279 -13.61 -16.24 2.35
C LYS A 279 -12.48 -17.28 2.44
N ARG A 280 -12.17 -17.95 1.33
CA ARG A 280 -11.08 -18.93 1.25
C ARG A 280 -9.73 -18.30 1.61
N PHE A 281 -9.46 -17.10 1.10
CA PHE A 281 -8.24 -16.36 1.39
C PHE A 281 -8.05 -16.12 2.90
N PHE A 282 -9.08 -15.64 3.59
CA PHE A 282 -8.99 -15.42 5.05
C PHE A 282 -8.97 -16.72 5.85
N ASP A 283 -9.79 -17.71 5.48
CA ASP A 283 -9.85 -19.00 6.18
C ASP A 283 -8.51 -19.74 6.14
N GLU A 284 -7.83 -19.77 4.99
CA GLU A 284 -6.50 -20.38 4.89
C GLU A 284 -5.46 -19.67 5.77
N VAL A 285 -5.48 -18.33 5.82
CA VAL A 285 -4.54 -17.56 6.64
C VAL A 285 -4.82 -17.76 8.13
N ARG A 286 -6.10 -17.71 8.55
CA ARG A 286 -6.51 -17.99 9.92
C ARG A 286 -6.11 -19.41 10.33
N GLY A 287 -6.39 -20.42 9.50
CA GLY A 287 -6.02 -21.80 9.76
C GLY A 287 -4.52 -21.99 9.98
N LEU A 288 -3.69 -21.36 9.14
CA LEU A 288 -2.22 -21.40 9.28
C LEU A 288 -1.72 -20.76 10.58
N VAL A 289 -2.31 -19.63 10.98
CA VAL A 289 -1.96 -18.94 12.24
C VAL A 289 -2.42 -19.75 13.44
N MET A 290 -3.66 -20.26 13.41
CA MET A 290 -4.28 -21.01 14.51
C MET A 290 -3.61 -22.36 14.79
N ALA A 291 -3.03 -23.02 13.79
CA ALA A 291 -2.38 -24.32 13.95
C ALA A 291 -1.25 -24.34 15.00
N GLY A 292 -0.66 -23.18 15.33
CA GLY A 292 0.39 -23.03 16.34
C GLY A 292 -0.02 -22.28 17.62
N LEU A 293 -1.30 -21.95 17.79
CA LEU A 293 -1.77 -21.10 18.89
C LEU A 293 -2.56 -21.86 19.95
N SER A 294 -2.48 -21.39 21.20
CA SER A 294 -3.42 -21.81 22.24
C SER A 294 -4.82 -21.30 21.92
N ARG A 295 -5.86 -22.03 22.35
CA ARG A 295 -7.27 -21.60 22.20
C ARG A 295 -7.54 -20.21 22.79
N GLU A 296 -6.77 -19.81 23.80
CA GLU A 296 -6.86 -18.51 24.42
C GLU A 296 -6.41 -17.38 23.49
N LEU A 297 -5.27 -17.54 22.81
CA LEU A 297 -4.73 -16.51 21.90
C LEU A 297 -5.58 -16.32 20.65
N VAL A 298 -6.28 -17.36 20.19
CA VAL A 298 -7.18 -17.29 19.02
C VAL A 298 -8.26 -16.21 19.19
N LYS A 299 -8.75 -16.01 20.41
CA LYS A 299 -9.78 -15.00 20.72
C LYS A 299 -9.30 -13.57 20.50
N TYR A 300 -7.98 -13.36 20.43
CA TYR A 300 -7.35 -12.07 20.28
C TYR A 300 -6.83 -11.80 18.86
N LEU A 301 -7.14 -12.68 17.90
CA LEU A 301 -6.85 -12.40 16.50
C LEU A 301 -7.64 -11.16 16.02
N PRO A 302 -7.08 -10.39 15.07
CA PRO A 302 -7.74 -9.19 14.59
C PRO A 302 -9.05 -9.54 13.87
N ASN A 303 -10.06 -8.68 14.03
CA ASN A 303 -11.34 -8.85 13.36
C ASN A 303 -11.25 -8.31 11.93
N THR A 304 -11.27 -9.21 10.95
CA THR A 304 -11.14 -8.86 9.53
C THR A 304 -12.47 -8.74 8.79
N SER A 305 -13.61 -8.84 9.48
CA SER A 305 -14.93 -8.87 8.84
C SER A 305 -15.23 -7.65 7.99
N ALA A 306 -14.76 -6.46 8.40
CA ALA A 306 -14.92 -5.24 7.61
C ALA A 306 -14.08 -5.28 6.31
N LEU A 307 -12.87 -5.81 6.38
CA LEU A 307 -11.99 -5.97 5.22
C LEU A 307 -12.49 -7.05 4.27
N GLU A 308 -13.00 -8.16 4.80
CA GLU A 308 -13.66 -9.20 3.99
C GLU A 308 -14.80 -8.62 3.17
N ARG A 309 -15.75 -7.93 3.83
CA ARG A 309 -16.87 -7.29 3.13
C ARG A 309 -16.42 -6.25 2.10
N HIS A 310 -15.40 -5.45 2.44
CA HIS A 310 -14.87 -4.46 1.52
C HIS A 310 -14.33 -5.13 0.25
N LEU A 311 -13.50 -6.18 0.40
CA LEU A 311 -12.94 -6.91 -0.74
C LEU A 311 -14.00 -7.68 -1.56
N GLU A 312 -15.10 -8.09 -0.93
CA GLU A 312 -16.25 -8.70 -1.60
C GLU A 312 -17.05 -7.70 -2.44
N GLN A 313 -17.01 -6.40 -2.09
CA GLN A 313 -17.76 -5.33 -2.76
C GLN A 313 -17.03 -4.67 -3.94
N MET A 314 -15.74 -4.96 -4.12
CA MET A 314 -14.94 -4.42 -5.23
C MET A 314 -15.32 -5.13 -6.54
N SER A 315 -16.43 -4.78 -7.20
CA SER A 315 -16.94 -5.45 -8.42
C SER A 315 -17.38 -4.47 -9.50
#